data_AF-A0A932F2C3-F1
#
_entry.id   AF-A0A932F2C3-F1
#
_cell.length_a   1.000
_cell.length_b   1.000
_cell.length_c   1.000
_cell.angle_alpha   90.00
_cell.angle_beta   90.00
_cell.angle_gamma   90.00
#
_symmetry.space_group_name_H-M   'P 1'
#
loop_
_entity.id
_entity.type
_entity.pdbx_description
1 polymer ?
#
loop_
_entity_poly.entity_id
_entity_poly.type
_entity_poly.pdbx_seq_one_letter_code
_entity_poly.pdbx_strand_id
1 'polypeptide(L)'
;MAPEAVERMKERVRELTRRSAGRSLAQMGKPLGVYLSGWKAYFRLAETPGTFADIDGWVRHRLRAVQLKHWKRGRVGCQLPPLVA
;
A
#
# COMPACT_ATOMS: atom_id res chain seq x y z
N MET A 1 13.02 -12.57 9.82
CA MET A 1 12.07 -11.59 10.38
C MET A 1 11.13 -12.28 11.37
N ALA A 2 10.80 -11.66 12.50
CA ALA A 2 9.76 -12.20 13.39
C ALA A 2 8.38 -12.13 12.72
N PRO A 3 7.57 -13.20 12.73
CA PRO A 3 6.25 -13.24 12.08
C PRO A 3 5.29 -12.19 12.65
N GLU A 4 5.43 -11.87 13.94
CA GLU A 4 4.61 -10.89 14.65
C GLU A 4 4.79 -9.46 14.11
N ALA A 5 6.02 -9.11 13.70
CA ALA A 5 6.31 -7.80 13.13
C ALA A 5 5.61 -7.61 11.77
N VAL A 6 5.59 -8.67 10.96
CA VAL A 6 4.92 -8.68 9.65
C VAL A 6 3.41 -8.54 9.82
N GLU A 7 2.81 -9.24 10.79
CA GLU A 7 1.38 -9.11 11.05
C GLU A 7 1.01 -7.71 11.55
N ARG A 8 1.77 -7.13 12.50
CA ARG A 8 1.55 -5.74 12.93
C ARG A 8 1.65 -4.74 11.79
N MET A 9 2.61 -4.92 10.89
CA MET A 9 2.73 -4.08 9.70
C MET A 9 1.52 -4.24 8.78
N LYS A 10 1.07 -5.47 8.52
CA LYS A 10 -0.13 -5.71 7.73
C LYS A 10 -1.34 -5.05 8.36
N GLU A 11 -1.56 -5.20 9.67
CA GLU A 11 -2.63 -4.54 10.43
C GLU A 11 -2.60 -3.04 10.23
N ARG A 12 -1.45 -2.39 10.43
CA ARG A 12 -1.30 -0.95 10.23
C ARG A 12 -1.61 -0.53 8.80
N VAL A 13 -1.18 -1.30 7.80
CA VAL A 13 -1.57 -1.08 6.41
C VAL A 13 -3.07 -1.28 6.21
N ARG A 14 -3.75 -2.21 6.91
CA ARG A 14 -5.23 -2.35 6.85
C ARG A 14 -5.93 -1.11 7.38
N GLU A 15 -5.42 -0.52 8.45
CA GLU A 15 -5.97 0.70 9.02
C GLU A 15 -5.79 1.91 8.09
N LEU A 16 -4.59 2.06 7.53
CA LEU A 16 -4.26 3.15 6.60
C LEU A 16 -5.02 3.03 5.27
N THR A 17 -5.24 1.82 4.77
CA THR A 17 -5.97 1.55 3.51
C THR A 17 -7.45 1.24 3.73
N ARG A 18 -8.01 1.60 4.89
CA ARG A 18 -9.39 1.24 5.27
C ARG A 18 -10.38 1.72 4.22
N ARG A 19 -11.21 0.76 3.77
CA ARG A 19 -12.17 0.82 2.65
C ARG A 19 -13.25 1.93 2.74
N SER A 20 -13.31 2.65 3.86
CA SER A 20 -14.33 3.63 4.22
C SER A 20 -13.78 5.06 4.37
N ALA A 21 -12.51 5.32 4.05
CA ALA A 21 -11.90 6.61 4.39
C ALA A 21 -12.46 7.80 3.59
N GLY A 22 -13.16 7.58 2.47
CA GLY A 22 -13.63 8.67 1.59
C GLY A 22 -12.49 9.52 0.99
N ARG A 23 -11.23 9.08 1.18
CA ARG A 23 -10.00 9.77 0.76
C ARG A 23 -9.60 9.28 -0.62
N SER A 24 -9.03 10.19 -1.41
CA SER A 24 -8.49 9.86 -2.73
C SER A 24 -7.29 8.92 -2.61
N LEU A 25 -6.99 8.18 -3.69
CA LEU A 25 -5.84 7.28 -3.72
C LEU A 25 -4.52 8.00 -3.40
N ALA A 26 -4.38 9.24 -3.87
CA ALA A 26 -3.21 10.08 -3.60
C ALA A 26 -3.08 10.44 -2.11
N GLN A 27 -4.20 10.73 -1.43
CA GLN A 27 -4.21 11.00 0.00
C GLN A 27 -3.89 9.77 0.85
N MET A 28 -4.19 8.57 0.36
CA MET A 28 -3.80 7.31 1.02
C MET A 28 -2.36 6.92 0.69
N GLY A 29 -1.88 7.21 -0.52
CA GLY A 29 -0.55 6.85 -0.99
C GLY A 29 0.58 7.53 -0.22
N LYS A 30 0.44 8.82 0.11
CA LYS A 30 1.43 9.58 0.90
C LYS A 30 1.75 8.93 2.28
N PRO A 31 0.78 8.76 3.18
CA PRO A 31 1.04 8.17 4.50
C PRO A 31 1.49 6.71 4.41
N LEU A 32 0.98 5.96 3.43
CA LEU A 32 1.41 4.58 3.18
C LEU A 32 2.88 4.51 2.74
N GLY A 33 3.30 5.38 1.82
CA GLY A 33 4.68 5.45 1.34
C GLY A 33 5.66 5.81 2.46
N VAL A 34 5.33 6.79 3.30
CA VAL A 34 6.16 7.17 4.46
C VAL A 34 6.30 5.99 5.43
N TYR A 35 5.21 5.30 5.74
CA TYR A 35 5.23 4.15 6.64
C TYR A 35 6.09 3.00 6.07
N LEU A 36 5.90 2.65 4.79
CA LEU A 36 6.65 1.57 4.14
C LEU A 36 8.13 1.88 4.00
N SER A 37 8.51 3.14 3.73
CA SER A 37 9.91 3.58 3.71
C SER A 37 10.55 3.46 5.09
N GLY A 38 9.87 3.89 6.15
CA GLY A 38 10.34 3.72 7.53
C GLY A 38 10.49 2.26 7.92
N TRP A 39 9.53 1.42 7.52
CA TRP A 39 9.56 -0.01 7.76
C TRP A 39 10.73 -0.69 7.02
N LYS A 40 10.95 -0.35 5.73
CA LYS A 40 12.11 -0.82 4.96
C LYS A 40 13.43 -0.40 5.61
N ALA A 41 13.54 0.82 6.11
CA ALA A 41 14.74 1.29 6.78
C ALA A 41 15.03 0.51 8.07
N TYR A 42 14.00 0.23 8.88
CA TYR A 42 14.13 -0.54 10.12
C TYR A 42 14.59 -1.99 9.87
N PHE A 43 14.06 -2.63 8.83
CA PHE A 43 14.40 -4.01 8.48
C PHE A 43 15.51 -4.14 7.43
N ARG A 44 16.20 -3.05 7.07
CA ARG A 44 17.26 -3.07 6.06
C ARG A 44 18.42 -4.00 6.43
N LEU A 45 18.64 -4.20 7.73
CA LEU A 45 19.66 -5.08 8.30
C LEU A 45 19.21 -6.55 8.41
N ALA A 46 17.92 -6.82 8.24
CA ALA A 46 17.38 -8.17 8.24
C ALA A 46 17.42 -8.71 6.80
N GLU A 47 18.49 -9.45 6.46
CA GLU A 47 18.73 -10.05 5.15
C GLU A 47 17.69 -11.13 4.80
N THR A 48 16.47 -10.73 4.41
CA THR A 48 15.43 -11.67 3.95
C THR A 48 14.66 -11.08 2.76
N PRO A 49 15.25 -11.07 1.55
CA PRO A 49 14.65 -10.44 0.37
C PRO A 49 13.30 -11.07 -0.04
N GLY A 50 13.08 -12.37 0.21
CA GLY A 50 11.83 -13.06 -0.12
C GLY A 50 10.61 -12.46 0.58
N THR A 51 10.68 -12.26 1.89
CA THR A 51 9.57 -11.70 2.67
C THR A 51 9.20 -10.28 2.25
N PHE A 52 10.17 -9.48 1.80
CA PHE A 52 9.89 -8.14 1.28
C PHE A 52 9.10 -8.19 -0.03
N ALA A 53 9.38 -9.16 -0.91
CA ALA A 53 8.65 -9.32 -2.18
C ALA A 53 7.18 -9.72 -1.94
N ASP A 54 6.93 -10.63 -1.00
CA ASP A 54 5.56 -11.01 -0.59
C ASP A 54 4.77 -9.82 -0.04
N ILE A 55 5.40 -9.02 0.84
CA ILE A 55 4.79 -7.83 1.42
C ILE A 55 4.47 -6.79 0.33
N ASP A 56 5.42 -6.52 -0.56
CA ASP A 56 5.24 -5.57 -1.65
C ASP A 56 4.13 -6.00 -2.62
N GLY A 57 4.05 -7.30 -2.94
CA GLY A 57 2.96 -7.89 -3.72
C GLY A 57 1.60 -7.71 -3.04
N TRP A 58 1.52 -7.97 -1.73
CA TRP A 58 0.29 -7.81 -0.96
C TRP A 58 -0.18 -6.35 -0.88
N VAL A 59 0.74 -5.40 -0.70
CA VAL A 59 0.43 -3.95 -0.71
C VAL A 59 -0.09 -3.52 -2.08
N ARG A 60 0.58 -3.93 -3.18
CA ARG A 60 0.16 -3.62 -4.55
C ARG A 60 -1.23 -4.19 -4.88
N HIS A 61 -1.51 -5.42 -4.46
CA HIS A 61 -2.83 -6.04 -4.64
C HIS A 61 -3.94 -5.22 -3.99
N ARG A 62 -3.70 -4.72 -2.77
CA ARG A 62 -4.65 -3.83 -2.08
C ARG A 62 -4.87 -2.51 -2.79
N LEU A 63 -3.81 -1.84 -3.21
CA LEU A 63 -3.92 -0.58 -3.93
C LEU A 63 -4.71 -0.76 -5.24
N ARG A 64 -4.49 -1.85 -5.97
CA ARG A 64 -5.29 -2.22 -7.15
C ARG A 64 -6.76 -2.42 -6.83
N ALA A 65 -7.09 -3.13 -5.75
CA ALA A 65 -8.48 -3.33 -5.34
C ALA A 65 -9.18 -2.00 -5.01
N VAL A 66 -8.47 -1.06 -4.37
CA VAL A 66 -8.99 0.29 -4.08
C VAL A 66 -9.15 1.11 -5.36
N GLN A 67 -8.19 1.03 -6.29
CA GLN A 67 -8.25 1.69 -7.60
C GLN A 67 -9.45 1.19 -8.42
N LEU A 68 -9.63 -0.13 -8.52
CA LEU A 68 -10.77 -0.73 -9.23
C LEU A 68 -12.12 -0.29 -8.65
N LYS A 69 -12.20 -0.14 -7.32
CA LYS A 69 -13.41 0.36 -6.66
C LYS A 69 -13.68 1.84 -6.99
N HIS A 70 -12.64 2.67 -7.05
CA HIS A 70 -12.76 4.05 -7.50
C HIS A 70 -13.22 4.12 -8.96
N TRP A 71 -12.67 3.29 -9.84
CA TRP A 71 -13.08 3.21 -11.24
C TRP A 71 -14.53 2.77 -11.43
N LYS A 72 -15.02 1.82 -10.64
CA LYS A 72 -16.44 1.44 -10.68
C LYS A 72 -17.38 2.54 -10.17
N ARG A 73 -16.89 3.45 -9.33
CA ARG A 73 -17.69 4.54 -8.74
C ARG A 73 -17.62 5.83 -9.57
N GLY A 74 -16.55 6.04 -10.33
CA GLY A 74 -16.40 7.13 -11.29
C GLY A 74 -16.89 6.74 -12.68
N ARG A 75 -18.13 7.07 -13.03
CA ARG A 75 -18.62 7.08 -14.44
C ARG A 75 -18.09 8.26 -15.27
N VAL A 76 -17.15 9.04 -14.75
CA VAL A 76 -16.61 10.21 -15.45
C VAL A 76 -15.11 10.06 -15.66
N GLY A 77 -14.76 9.75 -16.92
CA GLY A 77 -13.51 10.14 -17.55
C GLY A 77 -12.26 9.38 -17.13
N CYS A 78 -11.68 8.65 -18.08
CA CYS A 78 -10.25 8.41 -18.13
C CYS A 78 -9.46 9.70 -17.82
N GLN A 79 -8.95 9.84 -16.60
CA GLN A 79 -7.76 10.63 -16.34
C GLN A 79 -6.84 9.77 -15.48
N LEU A 80 -6.02 9.00 -16.19
CA LEU A 80 -4.80 8.42 -15.67
C LEU A 80 -3.77 9.55 -15.70
N PRO A 81 -3.36 10.18 -14.58
CA PRO A 81 -2.08 10.87 -14.59
C PRO A 81 -1.02 9.78 -14.79
N PRO A 82 -0.17 9.88 -15.83
CA PRO A 82 0.89 8.91 -16.06
C PRO A 82 1.87 8.99 -14.88
N LEU A 83 1.81 8.00 -14.01
CA LEU A 83 2.78 7.83 -12.93
C LEU A 83 3.85 6.85 -13.43
N VAL A 84 4.56 7.26 -14.50
CA VAL A 84 5.93 6.89 -14.91
C VAL A 84 6.11 7.16 -16.42
N ALA A 85 6.70 8.33 -16.73
CA ALA A 85 7.66 8.57 -17.83
C ALA A 85 8.20 9.99 -17.65
#